data_AF-A0A2K9HG12-F1
#
_entry.id   AF-A0A2K9HG12-F1
#
_cell.length_a   1.000
_cell.length_b   1.000
_cell.length_c   1.000
_cell.angle_alpha   90.00
_cell.angle_beta   90.00
_cell.angle_gamma   90.00
#
_symmetry.space_group_name_H-M   'P 1'
#
loop_
_entity.id
_entity.type
_entity.pdbx_description
1 polymer ?
#
loop_
_entity_poly.entity_id
_entity_poly.type
_entity_poly.pdbx_seq_one_letter_code
_entity_poly.pdbx_strand_id
1 'polypeptide(L)' 'MLAPQIDFSDREERIEFIQERFHCKAPSCGGCGSCNLPDGVPALEYFADYIDGKVEFVKLAAKIWE' A
#
# COMPACT_ATOMS: atom_id res chain seq x y z
N MET A 1 8.51 1.63 -8.38
CA MET A 1 9.18 0.83 -7.32
C MET A 1 8.41 -0.46 -7.16
N LEU A 2 9.09 -1.61 -7.15
CA LEU A 2 8.46 -2.88 -6.81
C LEU A 2 8.17 -2.88 -5.30
N ALA A 3 7.09 -3.54 -4.88
CA ALA A 3 6.82 -3.69 -3.45
C ALA A 3 7.96 -4.49 -2.79
N PRO A 4 8.55 -4.00 -1.69
CA PRO A 4 9.50 -4.78 -0.90
C PRO A 4 8.91 -6.13 -0.50
N GLN A 5 9.65 -7.22 -0.74
CA GLN A 5 9.23 -8.58 -0.35
C GLN A 5 9.42 -8.77 1.15
N ILE A 6 8.52 -9.49 1.82
CA ILE A 6 8.56 -9.62 3.30
C ILE A 6 9.88 -10.26 3.76
N ASP A 7 10.38 -11.26 3.04
CA ASP A 7 11.61 -11.98 3.38
C ASP A 7 12.90 -11.13 3.23
N PHE A 8 12.82 -10.01 2.52
CA PHE A 8 13.96 -9.17 2.16
C PHE A 8 13.77 -7.69 2.55
N SER A 9 12.81 -7.41 3.42
CA SER A 9 12.56 -6.04 3.90
C SER A 9 12.22 -6.00 5.38
N ASP A 10 12.49 -4.86 6.00
CA ASP A 10 12.00 -4.55 7.33
C ASP A 10 10.66 -3.81 7.29
N ARG A 11 10.13 -3.55 8.49
CA ARG A 11 8.84 -2.89 8.65
C ARG A 11 8.87 -1.44 8.17
N GLU A 12 9.98 -0.73 8.37
CA GLU A 12 10.11 0.68 8.00
C GLU A 12 10.14 0.83 6.48
N GLU A 13 10.89 -0.02 5.76
CA GLU A 13 10.91 -0.05 4.30
C GLU A 13 9.50 -0.28 3.71
N ARG A 14 8.70 -1.15 4.33
CA ARG A 14 7.32 -1.40 3.88
C ARG A 14 6.39 -0.22 4.17
N ILE A 15 6.58 0.48 5.29
CA ILE A 15 5.82 1.70 5.61
C ILE A 15 6.14 2.80 4.59
N GLU A 16 7.42 3.05 4.34
CA GLU A 16 7.87 4.03 3.36
C GLU A 16 7.30 3.72 1.97
N PHE A 17 7.35 2.45 1.55
CA PHE A 17 6.74 2.02 0.30
C PHE A 17 5.24 2.37 0.22
N ILE A 18 4.45 2.08 1.26
CA ILE A 18 3.01 2.38 1.25
C ILE A 18 2.76 3.89 1.24
N GLN A 19 3.50 4.67 2.02
CA GLN A 19 3.37 6.13 2.03
C GLN A 19 3.73 6.73 0.66
N GLU A 20 4.86 6.34 0.07
CA GLU A 20 5.29 6.78 -1.25
C GLU A 20 4.32 6.35 -2.35
N ARG A 21 3.74 5.15 -2.25
CA ARG A 21 2.85 4.63 -3.27
C ARG A 21 1.47 5.29 -3.28
N PHE A 22 0.96 5.63 -2.10
CA PHE A 22 -0.41 6.12 -1.89
C PHE A 22 -0.49 7.58 -1.41
N HIS A 23 0.61 8.31 -1.31
CA HIS A 23 0.54 9.75 -1.02
C HIS A 23 -0.32 10.46 -2.09
N CYS A 24 -1.15 11.39 -1.64
CA CYS A 24 -1.99 12.16 -2.53
C CYS A 24 -1.12 13.00 -3.48
N LYS A 25 -1.40 12.93 -4.77
CA LYS A 25 -0.69 13.67 -5.83
C LYS A 25 -1.51 14.82 -6.40
N ALA A 26 -2.53 15.29 -5.68
CA ALA A 26 -3.37 16.40 -6.14
C ALA A 26 -2.51 17.60 -6.58
N PRO A 27 -2.81 18.23 -7.72
CA PRO A 27 -3.97 18.02 -8.59
C PRO A 27 -3.83 16.86 -9.61
N SER A 28 -2.69 16.17 -9.67
CA SER A 28 -2.43 15.04 -10.56
C SER A 28 -3.07 13.74 -10.02
N CYS A 29 -4.40 13.74 -9.98
CA CYS A 29 -5.21 12.61 -9.50
C CYS A 29 -5.18 11.41 -10.48
N GLY A 30 -5.60 10.24 -9.99
CA GLY A 30 -5.71 9.00 -10.79
C GLY A 30 -4.50 8.07 -10.71
N GLY A 31 -3.32 8.55 -10.32
CA GLY A 31 -2.10 7.73 -10.23
C GLY A 31 -1.80 7.12 -8.86
N CYS A 32 -2.23 7.76 -7.76
CA CYS A 32 -1.90 7.31 -6.40
C CYS A 32 -2.81 6.18 -5.89
N GLY A 33 -4.08 6.15 -6.31
CA GLY A 33 -5.04 5.12 -5.91
C GLY A 33 -5.57 5.23 -4.48
N SER A 34 -5.18 6.25 -3.71
CA SER A 34 -5.61 6.43 -2.32
C SER A 34 -7.12 6.59 -2.17
N CYS A 35 -7.77 7.33 -3.07
CA CYS A 35 -9.22 7.52 -3.06
C CYS A 35 -10.02 6.25 -3.45
N ASN A 36 -9.34 5.22 -3.98
CA ASN A 36 -9.98 3.98 -4.42
C ASN A 36 -9.84 2.86 -3.39
N LEU A 37 -9.22 3.14 -2.24
CA LEU A 37 -9.15 2.16 -1.16
C LEU A 37 -10.57 1.89 -0.60
N PRO A 38 -10.90 0.63 -0.31
CA PRO A 38 -12.21 0.25 0.24
C PRO A 38 -12.56 1.08 1.48
N ASP A 39 -13.84 1.46 1.60
CA ASP A 39 -14.38 2.17 2.76
C ASP A 39 -13.68 3.49 3.13
N GLY A 40 -12.85 4.04 2.24
CA GLY A 40 -12.09 5.26 2.49
C GLY A 40 -11.00 5.11 3.56
N VAL A 41 -10.58 3.87 3.88
CA VAL A 41 -9.55 3.64 4.89
C VAL A 41 -8.19 4.17 4.44
N PRO A 42 -7.35 4.69 5.35
CA PRO A 42 -5.99 5.09 5.02
C PRO A 42 -5.15 3.91 4.50
N ALA A 43 -4.22 4.18 3.58
CA ALA A 43 -3.36 3.14 3.00
C ALA A 43 -2.56 2.36 4.06
N LEU A 44 -2.05 3.04 5.09
CA LEU A 44 -1.33 2.39 6.18
C LEU A 44 -2.19 1.40 6.98
N GLU A 45 -3.49 1.68 7.08
CA GLU A 45 -4.43 0.79 7.75
C GLU A 45 -4.80 -0.39 6.86
N TYR A 46 -5.13 -0.13 5.58
CA TYR A 46 -5.45 -1.18 4.61
C TYR A 46 -4.32 -2.20 4.44
N PHE A 47 -3.06 -1.73 4.42
CA PHE A 47 -1.88 -2.57 4.22
C PHE A 47 -1.18 -2.97 5.53
N ALA A 48 -1.85 -2.90 6.68
CA ALA A 48 -1.25 -3.25 7.98
C ALA A 48 -0.68 -4.67 8.01
N ASP A 49 -1.37 -5.66 7.43
CA ASP A 49 -0.88 -7.05 7.36
C ASP A 49 0.38 -7.19 6.50
N TYR A 50 0.55 -6.35 5.48
CA TYR A 50 1.79 -6.31 4.71
C TYR A 50 2.92 -5.65 5.50
N ILE A 51 2.63 -4.51 6.14
CA ILE A 51 3.59 -3.79 7.00
C ILE A 51 4.10 -4.72 8.12
N ASP A 52 3.22 -5.49 8.74
CA ASP A 52 3.54 -6.44 9.80
C ASP A 52 4.21 -7.74 9.32
N GLY A 53 4.39 -7.92 8.00
CA GLY A 53 5.05 -9.11 7.43
C GLY A 53 4.17 -10.37 7.44
N LYS A 54 2.84 -10.23 7.47
CA LYS A 54 1.89 -11.35 7.50
C LYS A 54 1.41 -11.75 6.10
N VAL A 55 1.24 -10.79 5.19
CA VAL A 55 0.67 -11.00 3.85
C VAL A 55 1.40 -10.15 2.81
N GLU A 56 1.81 -10.76 1.70
CA GLU A 56 2.44 -10.04 0.58
C GLU A 56 1.55 -8.94 -0.01
N PHE A 57 2.16 -7.79 -0.33
CA PHE A 57 1.47 -6.61 -0.87
C PHE A 57 0.52 -6.95 -2.03
N VAL A 58 0.99 -7.76 -2.97
CA VAL A 58 0.23 -8.12 -4.18
C VAL A 58 -1.10 -8.81 -3.86
N LYS A 59 -1.17 -9.58 -2.78
CA LYS A 59 -2.40 -10.28 -2.36
C LYS A 59 -3.46 -9.31 -1.83
N LEU A 60 -3.03 -8.24 -1.15
CA LEU A 60 -3.94 -7.20 -0.66
C LEU A 60 -4.33 -6.22 -1.78
N ALA A 61 -3.37 -5.89 -2.67
CA ALA A 61 -3.60 -4.99 -3.79
C ALA A 61 -4.55 -5.58 -4.85
N ALA A 62 -4.51 -6.90 -5.08
CA ALA A 62 -5.42 -7.58 -6.00
C ALA A 62 -6.90 -7.42 -5.60
N LYS A 63 -7.19 -7.36 -4.30
CA LYS A 63 -8.54 -7.23 -3.75
C LYS A 63 -9.17 -5.84 -3.93
N ILE A 64 -8.39 -4.82 -4.25
CA ILE A 64 -8.90 -3.46 -4.45
C ILE A 64 -9.83 -3.39 -5.68
N TRP A 65 -9.68 -4.34 -6.62
CA TRP A 65 -10.35 -4.34 -7.92
C TRP A 65 -11.17 -5.60 -8.18
N GLU A 66 -11.42 -6.41 -7.15
CA GLU A 66 -12.49 -7.43 -7.15
C GLU A 66 -13.84 -6.76 -6.90
#